data_AF-A0A4U3K0I6-F1
#
_entry.id   AF-A0A4U3K0I6-F1
#
_cell.length_a   1.000
_cell.length_b   1.000
_cell.length_c   1.000
_cell.angle_alpha   90.00
_cell.angle_beta   90.00
_cell.angle_gamma   90.00
#
_symmetry.space_group_name_H-M   'P 1'
#
loop_
_entity.id
_entity.type
_entity.pdbx_description
1 polymer ?
#
loop_
_entity_poly.entity_id
_entity_poly.type
_entity_poly.pdbx_seq_one_letter_code
_entity_poly.pdbx_strand_id
1 'polypeptide(L)'
;TTRVKRTTTVEQPLQFDMSQGLLVGQGFQQATLSDFSVTVKPTELVDKELLQAQITLNQARVEKEYTPETWAIFKPILDEAVAVLANEQATQTEVSAAVENLEKAASQLEKMPDVANKADLEKAIQEGLAKKPSDGQEFTEETKKVLEESLAAAQKVFAQEKVTQEEIDQATKTLREAIAQLKEQPVAVDKEILKEQIAQARGRKPEKGYQFTK
;
A
#
# COMPACT_ATOMS: atom_id res chain seq x y z
N THR A 1 92.77 16.64 -16.08
CA THR A 1 91.39 16.85 -16.59
C THR A 1 90.77 15.48 -16.76
N THR A 2 89.82 14.99 -15.96
CA THR A 2 88.73 15.59 -15.19
C THR A 2 88.47 14.73 -13.95
N ARG A 3 88.30 15.34 -12.77
CA ARG A 3 88.06 14.65 -11.49
C ARG A 3 86.56 14.33 -11.35
N VAL A 4 86.18 13.06 -11.46
CA VAL A 4 84.82 12.60 -11.14
C VAL A 4 84.68 12.58 -9.61
N LYS A 5 83.86 13.48 -9.05
CA LYS A 5 83.47 13.43 -7.64
C LYS A 5 82.48 12.28 -7.47
N ARG A 6 82.91 11.19 -6.82
CA ARG A 6 82.02 10.17 -6.27
C ARG A 6 81.26 10.79 -5.10
N THR A 7 79.95 10.97 -5.23
CA THR A 7 79.06 11.28 -4.10
C THR A 7 78.95 10.03 -3.24
N THR A 8 79.58 10.05 -2.08
CA THR A 8 79.39 9.03 -1.04
C THR A 8 78.14 9.45 -0.27
N THR A 9 77.03 8.73 -0.46
CA THR A 9 75.85 8.89 0.40
C THR A 9 76.18 8.25 1.74
N VAL A 10 76.42 9.07 2.75
CA VAL A 10 76.55 8.62 4.14
C VAL A 10 75.14 8.61 4.72
N GLU A 11 74.56 7.42 4.89
CA GLU A 11 73.32 7.26 5.65
C GLU A 11 73.69 7.40 7.14
N GLN A 12 73.32 8.52 7.75
CA GLN A 12 73.46 8.73 9.19
C GLN A 12 72.13 8.41 9.89
N PRO A 13 72.14 7.66 11.01
CA PRO A 13 70.93 7.29 11.71
C PRO A 13 70.28 8.52 12.36
N LEU A 14 69.02 8.79 12.01
CA LEU A 14 68.18 9.77 12.70
C LEU A 14 67.73 9.16 14.03
N GLN A 15 68.05 9.82 15.15
CA GLN A 15 67.54 9.45 16.47
C GLN A 15 66.32 10.31 16.81
N PHE A 16 65.21 9.64 17.13
CA PHE A 16 63.96 10.28 17.54
C PHE A 16 63.91 10.30 19.07
N ASP A 17 64.00 11.48 19.68
CA ASP A 17 63.87 11.64 21.13
C ASP A 17 62.41 11.89 21.50
N MET A 18 61.74 10.84 21.99
CA MET A 18 60.33 10.89 22.38
C MET A 18 60.04 11.76 23.62
N SER A 19 61.07 12.15 24.39
CA SER A 19 60.87 12.98 25.58
C SER A 19 60.67 14.47 25.25
N GLN A 20 61.08 14.88 24.04
CA GLN A 20 61.03 16.28 23.60
C GLN A 20 60.35 16.47 22.24
N GLY A 21 59.97 15.38 21.54
CA GLY A 21 59.34 15.46 20.22
C GLY A 21 60.23 16.06 19.13
N LEU A 22 61.56 16.04 19.31
CA LEU A 22 62.53 16.65 18.40
C LEU A 22 63.27 15.58 17.59
N LEU A 23 63.33 15.76 16.26
CA LEU A 23 64.29 15.06 15.41
C LEU A 23 65.61 15.84 15.41
N VAL A 24 66.70 15.22 15.86
CA VAL A 24 68.03 15.85 15.84
C VAL A 24 68.97 15.04 14.95
N GLY A 25 69.51 15.68 13.92
CA GLY A 25 70.59 15.15 13.07
C GLY A 25 71.81 16.06 13.14
N GLN A 26 73.02 15.47 13.24
CA GLN A 26 74.26 16.25 13.28
C GLN A 26 74.46 17.03 11.97
N GLY A 27 74.37 18.36 12.04
CA GLY A 27 74.61 19.26 10.91
C GLY A 27 73.37 19.87 10.25
N PHE A 28 72.16 19.52 10.71
CA PHE A 28 70.93 20.18 10.28
C PHE A 28 70.45 21.15 11.37
N GLN A 29 69.99 22.34 10.96
CA GLN A 29 69.34 23.29 11.87
C GLN A 29 68.12 22.60 12.50
N GLN A 30 67.96 22.80 13.80
CA GLN A 30 66.95 22.16 14.65
C GLN A 30 65.55 22.36 14.07
N ALA A 31 64.95 21.30 13.52
CA ALA A 31 63.55 21.32 13.10
C ALA A 31 62.70 21.08 14.34
N THR A 32 61.95 22.08 14.78
CA THR A 32 60.99 21.93 15.87
C THR A 32 59.64 21.49 15.28
N LEU A 33 58.83 20.77 16.04
CA LEU A 33 57.46 20.41 15.64
C LEU A 33 56.59 21.64 15.27
N SER A 34 57.03 22.86 15.62
CA SER A 34 56.43 24.12 15.20
C SER A 34 56.39 24.31 13.67
N ASP A 35 57.28 23.64 12.91
CA ASP A 35 57.31 23.70 11.45
C ASP A 35 56.28 22.75 10.79
N PHE A 36 55.64 21.88 11.57
CA PHE A 36 54.56 21.01 11.11
C PHE A 36 53.21 21.63 11.50
N SER A 37 52.70 22.54 10.67
CA SER A 37 51.32 23.01 10.82
C SER A 37 50.36 21.95 10.26
N VAL A 38 49.67 21.25 11.15
CA VAL A 38 48.45 20.52 10.78
C VAL A 38 47.37 21.58 10.58
N THR A 39 47.22 22.06 9.35
CA THR A 39 46.06 22.88 8.98
C THR A 39 44.83 21.99 9.00
N VAL A 40 44.14 21.93 10.14
CA VAL A 40 42.74 21.50 10.17
C VAL A 40 41.96 22.57 9.42
N LYS A 41 41.51 22.27 8.19
CA LYS A 41 40.47 23.09 7.56
C LYS A 41 39.29 23.10 8.53
N PRO A 42 38.80 24.26 8.98
CA PRO A 42 37.54 24.32 9.71
C PRO A 42 36.49 23.64 8.84
N THR A 43 35.97 22.51 9.29
CA THR A 43 34.80 21.90 8.68
C THR A 43 33.70 22.94 8.83
N GLU A 44 33.22 23.50 7.72
CA GLU A 44 32.00 24.31 7.77
C GLU A 44 30.94 23.46 8.46
N LEU A 45 30.31 24.01 9.50
CA LEU A 45 29.23 23.34 10.20
C LEU A 45 28.12 23.11 9.19
N VAL A 46 27.98 21.87 8.74
CA VAL A 46 26.91 21.46 7.84
C VAL A 46 25.60 21.56 8.63
N ASP A 47 24.69 22.41 8.17
CA ASP A 47 23.40 22.60 8.80
C ASP A 47 22.51 21.39 8.48
N LYS A 48 22.24 20.60 9.52
CA LYS A 48 21.44 19.38 9.48
C LYS A 48 20.07 19.55 10.14
N GLU A 49 19.75 20.74 10.65
CA GLU A 49 18.50 20.95 11.41
C GLU A 49 17.27 20.63 10.56
N LEU A 50 17.25 21.09 9.31
CA LEU A 50 16.14 20.83 8.38
C LEU A 50 15.97 19.34 8.09
N LEU A 51 17.08 18.62 7.83
CA LEU A 51 17.06 17.18 7.59
C LEU A 51 16.56 16.42 8.81
N GLN A 52 17.03 16.79 10.01
CA GLN A 52 16.60 16.19 11.27
C GLN A 52 15.10 16.41 11.52
N ALA A 53 14.59 17.63 11.26
CA ALA A 53 13.18 17.95 11.41
C ALA A 53 12.31 17.12 10.43
N GLN A 54 12.72 17.01 9.16
CA GLN A 54 11.98 16.21 8.19
C GLN A 54 12.00 14.72 8.53
N ILE A 55 13.13 14.17 8.99
CA ILE A 55 13.20 12.78 9.44
C ILE A 55 12.24 12.55 10.61
N THR A 56 12.26 13.42 11.61
CA THR A 56 11.38 13.30 12.79
C THR A 56 9.90 13.33 12.39
N LEU A 57 9.52 14.25 11.49
CA LEU A 57 8.16 14.35 10.97
C LEU A 57 7.74 13.09 10.22
N ASN A 58 8.64 12.54 9.40
CA ASN A 58 8.35 11.40 8.53
C ASN A 58 8.40 10.05 9.26
N GLN A 59 9.20 9.92 10.33
CA GLN A 59 9.21 8.76 11.22
C GLN A 59 7.92 8.62 12.05
N ALA A 60 7.20 9.72 12.28
CA ALA A 60 5.90 9.69 12.95
C ALA A 60 4.77 9.13 12.07
N ARG A 61 5.01 8.97 10.75
CA ARG A 61 4.03 8.41 9.82
C ARG A 61 3.86 6.91 10.04
N VAL A 62 2.64 6.43 9.88
CA VAL A 62 2.29 5.03 10.14
C VAL A 62 2.12 4.29 8.81
N GLU A 63 2.95 3.27 8.57
CA GLU A 63 2.96 2.47 7.32
C GLU A 63 1.56 2.03 6.84
N LYS A 64 0.74 1.51 7.76
CA LYS A 64 -0.63 1.04 7.48
C LYS A 64 -1.59 2.14 7.02
N GLU A 65 -1.23 3.41 7.14
CA GLU A 65 -2.03 4.54 6.63
C GLU A 65 -1.69 4.89 5.17
N TYR A 66 -0.72 4.22 4.55
CA TYR A 66 -0.25 4.48 3.18
C TYR A 66 -0.37 3.24 2.29
N THR A 67 -0.40 3.47 0.98
CA THR A 67 -0.39 2.36 0.02
C THR A 67 0.97 1.63 0.07
N PRO A 68 1.00 0.29 0.00
CA PRO A 68 2.26 -0.47 0.01
C PRO A 68 3.23 -0.03 -1.09
N GLU A 69 2.69 0.36 -2.25
CA GLU A 69 3.46 0.80 -3.41
C GLU A 69 4.24 2.09 -3.14
N THR A 70 3.58 3.12 -2.58
CA THR A 70 4.24 4.40 -2.30
C THR A 70 5.09 4.33 -1.04
N TRP A 71 4.67 3.53 -0.05
CA TRP A 71 5.47 3.29 1.16
C TRP A 71 6.79 2.58 0.87
N ALA A 72 6.78 1.59 -0.03
CA ALA A 72 7.99 0.86 -0.44
C ALA A 72 9.04 1.76 -1.11
N ILE A 73 8.62 2.86 -1.74
CA ILE A 73 9.52 3.88 -2.33
C ILE A 73 9.98 4.86 -1.24
N PHE A 74 9.07 5.28 -0.36
CA PHE A 74 9.35 6.27 0.67
C PHE A 74 10.29 5.76 1.77
N LYS A 75 10.06 4.54 2.26
CA LYS A 75 10.84 3.95 3.36
C LYS A 75 12.36 3.94 3.12
N PRO A 76 12.89 3.46 1.97
CA PRO A 76 14.34 3.46 1.75
C PRO A 76 14.92 4.88 1.70
N ILE A 77 14.18 5.86 1.19
CA ILE A 77 14.62 7.26 1.14
C ILE A 77 14.70 7.86 2.56
N LEU A 78 13.76 7.50 3.44
CA LEU A 78 13.84 7.88 4.86
C LEU A 78 15.05 7.24 5.55
N ASP A 79 15.35 5.96 5.26
CA ASP A 79 16.51 5.26 5.79
C ASP A 79 17.84 5.88 5.29
N GLU A 80 17.91 6.28 4.01
CA GLU A 80 19.05 7.02 3.44
C GLU A 80 19.23 8.40 4.09
N ALA A 81 18.13 9.15 4.30
CA ALA A 81 18.16 10.43 4.99
C ALA A 81 18.71 10.30 6.42
N VAL A 82 18.32 9.24 7.15
CA VAL A 82 18.86 8.91 8.48
C VAL A 82 20.36 8.61 8.43
N ALA A 83 20.81 7.88 7.40
CA ALA A 83 22.24 7.60 7.23
C ALA A 83 23.07 8.86 6.95
N VAL A 84 22.56 9.79 6.12
CA VAL A 84 23.20 11.09 5.86
C VAL A 84 23.23 11.95 7.13
N LEU A 85 22.15 11.94 7.92
CA LEU A 85 22.12 12.64 9.20
C LEU A 85 23.21 12.13 10.15
N ALA A 86 23.35 10.81 10.27
CA ALA A 86 24.33 10.15 11.14
C ALA A 86 25.79 10.25 10.66
N ASN A 87 26.03 10.55 9.38
CA ASN A 87 27.37 10.66 8.82
C ASN A 87 28.03 12.00 9.24
N GLU A 88 29.02 11.96 10.13
CA GLU A 88 29.78 13.14 10.60
C GLU A 88 30.58 13.84 9.50
N GLN A 89 30.88 13.15 8.40
CA GLN A 89 31.60 13.68 7.24
C GLN A 89 30.66 14.09 6.09
N ALA A 90 29.34 14.04 6.30
CA ALA A 90 28.38 14.45 5.28
C ALA A 90 28.62 15.92 4.89
N THR A 91 28.61 16.18 3.60
CA THR A 91 28.74 17.50 2.99
C THR A 91 27.38 18.21 2.94
N GLN A 92 27.39 19.54 2.82
CA GLN A 92 26.16 20.31 2.66
C GLN A 92 25.36 19.87 1.43
N THR A 93 26.04 19.49 0.34
CA THR A 93 25.38 18.97 -0.88
C THR A 93 24.65 17.66 -0.61
N GLU A 94 25.24 16.74 0.16
CA GLU A 94 24.58 15.47 0.53
C GLU A 94 23.38 15.71 1.43
N VAL A 95 23.48 16.63 2.39
CA VAL A 95 22.37 16.99 3.28
C VAL A 95 21.23 17.65 2.49
N SER A 96 21.54 18.60 1.61
CA SER A 96 20.53 19.23 0.74
C SER A 96 19.86 18.22 -0.19
N ALA A 97 20.62 17.30 -0.79
CA ALA A 97 20.06 16.25 -1.64
C ALA A 97 19.15 15.29 -0.85
N ALA A 98 19.52 14.93 0.39
CA ALA A 98 18.70 14.09 1.26
C ALA A 98 17.37 14.75 1.62
N VAL A 99 17.37 16.07 1.90
CA VAL A 99 16.15 16.85 2.14
C VAL A 99 15.25 16.86 0.91
N GLU A 100 15.77 17.19 -0.28
CA GLU A 100 14.99 17.22 -1.51
C GLU A 100 14.38 15.86 -1.86
N ASN A 101 15.17 14.79 -1.72
CA ASN A 101 14.70 13.43 -1.97
C ASN A 101 13.60 13.01 -0.99
N LEU A 102 13.78 13.31 0.30
CA LEU A 102 12.80 12.99 1.34
C LEU A 102 11.49 13.77 1.14
N GLU A 103 11.56 15.05 0.77
CA GLU A 103 10.38 15.86 0.46
C GLU A 103 9.63 15.35 -0.78
N LYS A 104 10.37 15.00 -1.83
CA LYS A 104 9.80 14.42 -3.04
C LYS A 104 9.14 13.06 -2.76
N ALA A 105 9.77 12.21 -1.95
CA ALA A 105 9.20 10.93 -1.55
C ALA A 105 7.94 11.11 -0.68
N ALA A 106 8.00 12.03 0.29
CA ALA A 106 6.89 12.33 1.18
C ALA A 106 5.67 12.91 0.43
N SER A 107 5.89 13.68 -0.65
CA SER A 107 4.80 14.19 -1.49
C SER A 107 4.20 13.15 -2.43
N GLN A 108 4.89 12.04 -2.69
CA GLN A 108 4.40 10.90 -3.45
C GLN A 108 3.67 9.87 -2.58
N LEU A 109 3.69 10.01 -1.25
CA LEU A 109 2.95 9.11 -0.36
C LEU A 109 1.45 9.24 -0.62
N GLU A 110 0.84 8.13 -1.00
CA GLU A 110 -0.59 8.01 -1.15
C GLU A 110 -1.15 7.35 0.11
N LYS A 111 -2.10 8.02 0.77
CA LYS A 111 -2.80 7.41 1.89
C LYS A 111 -3.56 6.18 1.41
N MET A 112 -3.50 5.12 2.20
CA MET A 112 -4.43 4.02 2.01
C MET A 112 -5.84 4.60 2.19
N PRO A 113 -6.79 4.25 1.31
CA PRO A 113 -8.19 4.56 1.61
C PRO A 113 -8.48 4.01 3.01
N ASP A 114 -9.18 4.79 3.85
CA ASP A 114 -9.72 4.30 5.12
C ASP A 114 -10.27 2.90 4.88
N VAL A 115 -9.93 1.94 5.75
CA VAL A 115 -10.42 0.56 5.64
C VAL A 115 -11.93 0.62 5.71
N ALA A 116 -12.55 0.74 4.55
CA ALA A 116 -13.93 1.13 4.45
C ALA A 116 -14.76 -0.02 5.01
N ASN A 117 -15.65 0.29 5.94
CA ASN A 117 -16.35 -0.73 6.71
C ASN A 117 -17.34 -1.45 5.78
N LYS A 118 -16.98 -2.68 5.38
CA LYS A 118 -17.80 -3.50 4.48
C LYS A 118 -18.95 -4.23 5.18
N ALA A 119 -19.10 -4.11 6.50
CA ALA A 119 -20.10 -4.87 7.26
C ALA A 119 -21.53 -4.57 6.78
N ASP A 120 -21.85 -3.31 6.49
CA ASP A 120 -23.17 -2.92 5.99
C ASP A 120 -23.45 -3.47 4.59
N LEU A 121 -22.44 -3.43 3.71
CA LEU A 121 -22.53 -3.99 2.36
C LEU A 121 -22.68 -5.51 2.40
N GLU A 122 -21.89 -6.19 3.24
CA GLU A 122 -21.99 -7.64 3.46
C GLU A 122 -23.39 -8.02 3.91
N LYS A 123 -23.93 -7.32 4.90
CA LYS A 123 -25.29 -7.55 5.39
C LYS A 123 -26.33 -7.35 4.29
N ALA A 124 -26.22 -6.30 3.49
CA ALA A 124 -27.13 -6.05 2.38
C ALA A 124 -27.04 -7.17 1.31
N ILE A 125 -25.85 -7.68 1.01
CA ILE A 125 -25.65 -8.82 0.10
C ILE A 125 -26.35 -10.07 0.66
N GLN A 126 -26.17 -10.37 1.95
CA GLN A 126 -26.83 -11.51 2.58
C GLN A 126 -28.35 -11.36 2.58
N GLU A 127 -28.88 -10.16 2.86
CA GLU A 127 -30.32 -9.87 2.80
C GLU A 127 -30.88 -10.10 1.40
N GLY A 128 -30.20 -9.61 0.35
CA GLY A 128 -30.61 -9.81 -1.04
C GLY A 128 -30.60 -11.28 -1.47
N LEU A 129 -29.58 -12.04 -1.08
CA LEU A 129 -29.48 -13.48 -1.37
C LEU A 129 -30.51 -14.32 -0.58
N ALA A 130 -30.87 -13.88 0.62
CA ALA A 130 -31.85 -14.56 1.46
C ALA A 130 -33.28 -14.33 0.99
N LYS A 131 -33.56 -13.29 0.19
CA LYS A 131 -34.90 -12.99 -0.30
C LYS A 131 -35.43 -14.10 -1.19
N LYS A 132 -36.59 -14.60 -0.81
CA LYS A 132 -37.38 -15.58 -1.54
C LYS A 132 -38.79 -15.03 -1.73
N PRO A 133 -39.43 -15.32 -2.87
CA PRO A 133 -40.81 -14.93 -3.08
C PRO A 133 -41.72 -15.70 -2.12
N SER A 134 -42.90 -15.14 -1.86
CA SER A 134 -43.94 -15.80 -1.05
C SER A 134 -44.40 -17.12 -1.67
N ASP A 135 -44.97 -18.03 -0.86
CA ASP A 135 -45.54 -19.29 -1.35
C ASP A 135 -46.55 -19.06 -2.49
N GLY A 136 -46.34 -19.76 -3.61
CA GLY A 136 -47.17 -19.62 -4.81
C GLY A 136 -46.92 -18.35 -5.63
N GLN A 137 -45.89 -17.57 -5.30
CA GLN A 137 -45.45 -16.39 -6.06
C GLN A 137 -44.02 -16.57 -6.59
N GLU A 138 -43.69 -15.76 -7.58
CA GLU A 138 -42.36 -15.61 -8.16
C GLU A 138 -42.02 -14.11 -8.25
N PHE A 139 -40.74 -13.76 -8.22
CA PHE A 139 -40.34 -12.39 -8.52
C PHE A 139 -40.56 -12.10 -10.00
N THR A 140 -41.04 -10.90 -10.32
CA THR A 140 -41.14 -10.47 -11.72
C THR A 140 -39.75 -10.46 -12.36
N GLU A 141 -39.64 -10.87 -13.63
CA GLU A 141 -38.35 -10.92 -14.33
C GLU A 141 -37.62 -9.58 -14.31
N GLU A 142 -38.35 -8.47 -14.44
CA GLU A 142 -37.80 -7.12 -14.41
C GLU A 142 -37.12 -6.82 -13.05
N THR A 143 -37.82 -7.03 -11.94
CA THR A 143 -37.28 -6.70 -10.61
C THR A 143 -36.24 -7.70 -10.14
N LYS A 144 -36.38 -8.97 -10.54
CA LYS A 144 -35.38 -10.01 -10.31
C LYS A 144 -34.05 -9.67 -10.99
N LYS A 145 -34.09 -9.25 -12.26
CA LYS A 145 -32.89 -8.88 -13.01
C LYS A 145 -32.18 -7.68 -12.38
N VAL A 146 -32.94 -6.66 -11.96
CA VAL A 146 -32.38 -5.49 -11.26
C VAL A 146 -31.68 -5.89 -9.95
N LEU A 147 -32.25 -6.84 -9.19
CA LEU A 147 -31.62 -7.37 -7.98
C LEU A 147 -30.32 -8.13 -8.30
N GLU A 148 -30.34 -9.01 -9.31
CA GLU A 148 -29.16 -9.79 -9.72
C GLU A 148 -28.00 -8.89 -10.16
N GLU A 149 -28.28 -7.87 -10.98
CA GLU A 149 -27.30 -6.88 -11.40
C GLU A 149 -26.74 -6.08 -10.22
N SER A 150 -27.60 -5.66 -9.29
CA SER A 150 -27.20 -4.93 -8.08
C SER A 150 -26.37 -5.79 -7.13
N LEU A 151 -26.71 -7.08 -6.98
CA LEU A 151 -25.93 -8.05 -6.19
C LEU A 151 -24.54 -8.28 -6.81
N ALA A 152 -24.46 -8.43 -8.13
CA ALA A 152 -23.18 -8.58 -8.82
C ALA A 152 -22.29 -7.33 -8.64
N ALA A 153 -22.87 -6.13 -8.75
CA ALA A 153 -22.14 -4.88 -8.51
C ALA A 153 -21.66 -4.78 -7.05
N ALA A 154 -22.53 -5.07 -6.08
CA ALA A 154 -22.19 -5.06 -4.66
C ALA A 154 -21.08 -6.06 -4.31
N GLN A 155 -21.12 -7.28 -4.86
CA GLN A 155 -20.08 -8.29 -4.66
C GLN A 155 -18.74 -7.86 -5.27
N LYS A 156 -18.75 -7.20 -6.43
CA LYS A 156 -17.54 -6.66 -7.05
C LYS A 156 -16.88 -5.61 -6.14
N VAL A 157 -17.66 -4.68 -5.60
CA VAL A 157 -17.19 -3.65 -4.65
C VAL A 157 -16.68 -4.30 -3.36
N PHE A 158 -17.38 -5.33 -2.86
CA PHE A 158 -16.97 -6.08 -1.68
C PHE A 158 -15.62 -6.80 -1.89
N ALA A 159 -15.35 -7.33 -3.09
CA ALA A 159 -14.11 -8.03 -3.42
C ALA A 159 -12.90 -7.12 -3.70
N GLN A 160 -13.10 -5.81 -3.90
CA GLN A 160 -11.99 -4.88 -4.17
C GLN A 160 -11.09 -4.70 -2.94
N GLU A 161 -9.78 -4.81 -3.14
CA GLU A 161 -8.77 -4.55 -2.09
C GLU A 161 -8.74 -3.07 -1.68
N LYS A 162 -8.88 -2.19 -2.68
CA LYS A 162 -8.96 -0.74 -2.50
C LYS A 162 -10.36 -0.29 -2.89
N VAL A 163 -11.15 0.11 -1.90
CA VAL A 163 -12.49 0.68 -2.09
C VAL A 163 -12.69 1.82 -1.09
N THR A 164 -13.36 2.87 -1.52
CA THR A 164 -13.69 4.01 -0.67
C THR A 164 -15.00 3.79 0.08
N GLN A 165 -15.20 4.47 1.22
CA GLN A 165 -16.47 4.40 1.96
C GLN A 165 -17.65 4.88 1.10
N GLU A 166 -17.45 5.90 0.26
CA GLU A 166 -18.48 6.40 -0.66
C GLU A 166 -18.93 5.31 -1.65
N GLU A 167 -17.99 4.55 -2.23
CA GLU A 167 -18.31 3.45 -3.15
C GLU A 167 -19.07 2.33 -2.42
N ILE A 168 -18.68 2.01 -1.19
CA ILE A 168 -19.40 1.04 -0.35
C ILE A 168 -20.81 1.52 -0.06
N ASP A 169 -20.97 2.77 0.37
CA ASP A 169 -22.26 3.34 0.76
C ASP A 169 -23.19 3.41 -0.46
N GLN A 170 -22.66 3.80 -1.61
CA GLN A 170 -23.42 3.84 -2.86
C GLN A 170 -23.83 2.43 -3.31
N ALA A 171 -22.93 1.44 -3.25
CA ALA A 171 -23.26 0.05 -3.59
C ALA A 171 -24.31 -0.54 -2.62
N THR A 172 -24.17 -0.25 -1.32
CA THR A 172 -25.10 -0.67 -0.28
C THR A 172 -26.49 -0.07 -0.51
N LYS A 173 -26.55 1.23 -0.81
CA LYS A 173 -27.79 1.96 -1.11
C LYS A 173 -28.49 1.37 -2.35
N THR A 174 -27.77 1.22 -3.46
CA THR A 174 -28.31 0.66 -4.70
C THR A 174 -28.85 -0.75 -4.48
N LEU A 175 -28.12 -1.60 -3.75
CA LEU A 175 -28.58 -2.96 -3.45
C LEU A 175 -29.85 -2.95 -2.57
N ARG A 176 -29.91 -2.12 -1.53
CA ARG A 176 -31.11 -2.00 -0.69
C ARG A 176 -32.31 -1.46 -1.46
N GLU A 177 -32.11 -0.52 -2.37
CA GLU A 177 -33.16 -0.02 -3.25
C GLU A 177 -33.68 -1.11 -4.18
N ALA A 178 -32.80 -1.94 -4.77
CA ALA A 178 -33.19 -3.07 -5.58
C ALA A 178 -34.00 -4.12 -4.80
N ILE A 179 -33.56 -4.44 -3.56
CA ILE A 179 -34.30 -5.32 -2.65
C ILE A 179 -35.69 -4.76 -2.33
N ALA A 180 -35.80 -3.44 -2.10
CA ALA A 180 -37.06 -2.79 -1.79
C ALA A 180 -38.02 -2.69 -2.99
N GLN A 181 -37.48 -2.69 -4.21
CA GLN A 181 -38.25 -2.62 -5.46
C GLN A 181 -38.70 -3.99 -5.97
N LEU A 182 -38.31 -5.09 -5.31
CA LEU A 182 -38.78 -6.43 -5.66
C LEU A 182 -40.30 -6.51 -5.70
N LYS A 183 -40.82 -6.99 -6.82
CA LYS A 183 -42.25 -7.24 -7.01
C LYS A 183 -42.47 -8.72 -7.22
N GLU A 184 -43.52 -9.22 -6.57
CA GLU A 184 -43.97 -10.60 -6.71
C GLU A 184 -45.16 -10.65 -7.66
N GLN A 185 -45.25 -11.74 -8.41
CA GLN A 185 -46.38 -12.08 -9.26
C GLN A 185 -46.80 -13.53 -8.98
N PRO A 186 -48.10 -13.89 -9.12
CA PRO A 186 -48.55 -15.26 -8.92
C PRO A 186 -47.87 -16.18 -9.93
N VAL A 187 -47.40 -17.33 -9.47
CA VAL A 187 -46.88 -18.36 -10.38
C VAL A 187 -48.01 -18.79 -11.32
N ALA A 188 -47.77 -18.67 -12.62
CA ALA A 188 -48.72 -19.10 -13.63
C ALA A 188 -48.81 -20.64 -13.61
N VAL A 189 -49.72 -21.18 -12.80
CA VAL A 189 -50.01 -22.62 -12.82
C VAL A 189 -50.85 -22.92 -14.06
N ASP A 190 -50.25 -23.59 -15.03
CA ASP A 190 -50.94 -24.02 -16.24
C ASP A 190 -52.01 -25.08 -15.91
N LYS A 191 -53.24 -24.63 -15.75
CA LYS A 191 -54.40 -25.47 -15.41
C LYS A 191 -55.01 -26.14 -16.64
N GLU A 192 -54.52 -25.90 -17.86
CA GLU A 192 -55.08 -26.50 -19.07
C GLU A 192 -54.93 -28.02 -19.06
N ILE A 193 -53.76 -28.53 -18.65
CA ILE A 193 -53.53 -29.98 -18.53
C ILE A 193 -54.48 -30.61 -17.50
N LEU A 194 -54.73 -29.94 -16.37
CA LEU A 194 -55.67 -30.40 -15.35
C LEU A 194 -57.11 -30.42 -15.88
N LYS A 195 -57.53 -29.38 -16.61
CA LYS A 195 -58.87 -29.32 -17.22
C LYS A 195 -59.04 -30.44 -18.26
N GLU A 196 -58.03 -30.70 -19.07
CA GLU A 196 -58.07 -31.76 -20.08
C GLU A 196 -58.14 -33.15 -19.43
N GLN A 197 -57.33 -33.41 -18.40
CA GLN A 197 -57.38 -34.66 -17.62
C GLN A 197 -58.76 -34.87 -16.96
N ILE A 198 -59.35 -33.82 -16.38
CA ILE A 198 -60.70 -33.88 -15.80
C ILE A 198 -61.75 -34.18 -16.90
N ALA A 199 -61.62 -33.59 -18.09
CA ALA A 199 -62.52 -33.83 -19.20
C ALA A 199 -62.41 -35.29 -19.70
N GLN A 200 -61.20 -35.82 -19.84
CA GLN A 200 -60.97 -37.22 -20.22
C GLN A 200 -61.54 -38.20 -19.17
N ALA A 201 -61.36 -37.91 -17.87
CA ALA A 201 -61.92 -38.72 -16.79
C ALA A 201 -63.45 -38.71 -16.78
N ARG A 202 -64.09 -37.56 -17.05
CA ARG A 202 -65.56 -37.43 -17.16
C ARG A 202 -66.14 -38.09 -18.40
N GLY A 203 -65.37 -38.12 -19.49
CA GLY A 203 -65.78 -38.75 -20.75
C GLY A 203 -65.66 -40.27 -20.78
N ARG A 204 -64.93 -40.87 -19.82
CA ARG A 204 -64.84 -42.33 -19.73
C ARG A 204 -66.21 -42.93 -19.44
N LYS A 205 -66.61 -43.86 -20.30
CA LYS A 205 -67.73 -44.77 -20.06
C LYS A 205 -67.16 -46.10 -19.55
N PRO A 206 -67.89 -46.83 -18.71
CA PRO A 206 -67.43 -48.14 -18.26
C PRO A 206 -67.42 -49.11 -19.46
N GLU A 207 -66.50 -50.07 -19.44
CA GLU A 207 -66.40 -51.08 -20.49
C GLU A 207 -67.68 -51.90 -20.62
N LYS A 208 -67.90 -52.50 -21.80
CA LYS A 208 -69.12 -53.23 -22.12
C LYS A 208 -69.34 -54.37 -21.11
N GLY A 209 -70.39 -54.26 -20.29
CA GLY A 209 -70.72 -55.21 -19.21
C GLY A 209 -70.38 -54.72 -17.80
N TYR A 210 -69.77 -53.55 -17.66
CA TYR A 210 -69.42 -52.93 -16.38
C TYR A 210 -70.17 -51.61 -16.17
N GLN A 211 -70.34 -51.22 -14.91
CA GLN A 211 -70.90 -49.93 -14.51
C GLN A 211 -70.00 -49.29 -13.45
N PHE A 212 -69.87 -47.97 -13.47
CA PHE A 212 -69.17 -47.27 -12.40
C PHE A 212 -69.91 -47.53 -11.08
N THR A 213 -69.18 -47.95 -10.06
CA THR A 213 -69.70 -48.08 -8.71
C THR A 213 -69.98 -46.69 -8.14
N LYS A 214 -71.13 -46.50 -7.50
CA LYS A 214 -71.50 -45.24 -6.83
C LYS A 214 -70.71 -45.03 -5.56
#